data_AF-A0A2D9T6U3-F1
#
_entry.id   AF-A0A2D9T6U3-F1
#
_cell.length_a   1.000
_cell.length_b   1.000
_cell.length_c   1.000
_cell.angle_alpha   90.00
_cell.angle_beta   90.00
_cell.angle_gamma   90.00
#
_symmetry.space_group_name_H-M   'P 1'
#
loop_
_entity.id
_entity.type
_entity.pdbx_description
1 polymer ?
#
loop_
_entity_poly.entity_id
_entity_poly.type
_entity_poly.pdbx_seq_one_letter_code
_entity_poly.pdbx_strand_id
1 'polypeptide(L)'
;MALQFRLFGTRIRVHLFFVLTILLFWGMQGTEDFRTLPIFAAIVFTGVLAHELGHAFAGRLFGLKPMIDLTAFAGVTRWEKNEPLDPPKNLFISVAGPLVGITLGGLAAVAWYFLKPPEDSVLEFTMEWLVFVNLGWSLLNLVPILPLDGGNAMASIFQMFSKEHGLRFARYASLAFIIGAVVVLLLTGIAQSALFLLIFLGLFGWMNLQALRFEKRMRDQGARTVQGPEDVLKVGYEALEKGDGKLVLQCASILVRNSEDPAIRDEAHHLAAWGFLLEGIPGRAREALDNLSGERDPDPALEGAVQLALGRASEALGLFETALRQAPSRFVEKRYLQAVEGAAAYDRGLAFFEAQPDALSPTGAHRLLGAAFGAGDFDVARRLGIALHERSGDAVAAFNVACCEARLGHEEEALRWLERARLAGFQDLDILDRDEDLSAVRDLPGWSELRARYEA
;
A
#
# COMPACT_ATOMS: atom_id res chain seq x y z
N MET A 1 2.45 -16.61 16.87
CA MET A 1 2.33 -18.05 17.18
C MET A 1 0.85 -18.42 17.20
N ALA A 2 0.46 -19.50 16.51
CA ALA A 2 -0.93 -19.96 16.50
C ALA A 2 -0.98 -21.50 16.50
N LEU A 3 -1.84 -22.08 17.32
CA LEU A 3 -2.10 -23.52 17.34
C LEU A 3 -3.01 -23.87 16.15
N GLN A 4 -2.72 -24.96 15.43
CA GLN A 4 -3.51 -25.38 14.27
C GLN A 4 -3.93 -26.84 14.40
N PHE A 5 -5.20 -27.11 14.11
CA PHE A 5 -5.75 -28.46 14.04
C PHE A 5 -6.89 -28.53 13.01
N ARG A 6 -7.40 -29.74 12.75
CA ARG A 6 -8.56 -29.96 11.88
C ARG A 6 -9.71 -30.55 12.68
N LEU A 7 -10.92 -30.05 12.46
CA LEU A 7 -12.15 -30.59 13.05
C LEU A 7 -13.24 -30.64 11.97
N PHE A 8 -13.91 -31.78 11.83
CA PHE A 8 -14.89 -32.04 10.77
C PHE A 8 -14.40 -31.72 9.35
N GLY A 9 -13.09 -31.73 9.09
CA GLY A 9 -12.50 -31.33 7.80
C GLY A 9 -12.28 -29.82 7.62
N THR A 10 -12.60 -28.98 8.62
CA THR A 10 -12.31 -27.54 8.65
C THR A 10 -10.96 -27.32 9.33
N ARG A 11 -10.11 -26.46 8.76
CA ARG A 11 -8.86 -26.04 9.42
C ARG A 11 -9.18 -24.97 10.46
N ILE A 12 -8.77 -25.19 11.71
CA ILE A 12 -8.96 -24.27 12.82
C ILE A 12 -7.61 -23.78 13.30
N ARG A 13 -7.48 -22.46 13.44
CA ARG A 13 -6.30 -21.79 13.97
C ARG A 13 -6.67 -20.99 15.22
N VAL A 14 -5.98 -21.24 16.31
CA VAL A 14 -6.17 -20.53 17.58
C VAL A 14 -4.98 -19.61 17.81
N HIS A 15 -5.22 -18.31 17.80
CA HIS A 15 -4.19 -17.31 18.04
C HIS A 15 -3.99 -17.10 19.54
N LEU A 16 -2.76 -16.77 19.95
CA LEU A 16 -2.44 -16.46 21.35
C LEU A 16 -3.38 -15.39 21.94
N PHE A 17 -3.71 -14.36 21.15
CA PHE A 17 -4.60 -13.31 21.60
C PHE A 17 -6.02 -13.78 21.94
N PHE A 18 -6.53 -14.85 21.33
CA PHE A 18 -7.82 -15.42 21.73
C PHE A 18 -7.77 -15.94 23.17
N VAL A 19 -6.68 -16.63 23.53
CA VAL A 19 -6.46 -17.11 24.91
C VAL A 19 -6.31 -15.94 25.88
N LEU A 20 -5.57 -14.89 25.49
CA LEU A 20 -5.43 -13.68 26.31
C LEU A 20 -6.78 -12.97 26.54
N THR A 21 -7.67 -12.97 25.55
CA THR A 21 -9.01 -12.40 25.70
C THR A 21 -9.88 -13.22 26.66
N ILE A 22 -9.79 -14.55 26.63
CA ILE A 22 -10.46 -15.41 27.61
C ILE A 22 -9.99 -15.05 29.03
N LEU A 23 -8.67 -14.92 29.23
CA LEU A 23 -8.10 -14.54 30.53
C LEU A 23 -8.57 -13.14 30.97
N LEU A 24 -8.58 -12.18 30.04
CA LEU A 24 -9.06 -10.83 30.29
C LEU A 24 -10.53 -10.84 30.73
N PHE A 25 -11.41 -11.50 29.98
CA PHE A 25 -12.84 -11.53 30.30
C PHE A 25 -13.15 -12.28 31.59
N TRP A 26 -12.40 -13.35 31.88
CA TRP A 26 -12.52 -14.04 33.17
C TRP A 26 -12.11 -13.12 34.32
N GLY A 27 -10.97 -12.43 34.20
CA GLY A 27 -10.50 -11.48 35.22
C GLY A 27 -11.43 -10.28 35.42
N MET A 28 -12.12 -9.84 34.36
CA MET A 28 -13.13 -8.77 34.46
C MET A 28 -14.38 -9.16 35.25
N GLN A 29 -14.64 -10.46 35.47
CA GLN A 29 -15.77 -10.88 36.32
C GLN A 29 -15.51 -10.64 37.80
N GLY A 30 -14.27 -10.37 38.21
CA GLY A 30 -13.91 -10.21 39.63
C GLY A 30 -14.09 -11.49 40.46
N THR A 31 -14.11 -12.66 39.82
CA THR A 31 -14.16 -13.94 40.53
C THR A 31 -12.77 -14.34 41.02
N GLU A 32 -12.67 -14.65 42.30
CA GLU A 32 -11.44 -15.11 42.94
C GLU A 32 -11.32 -16.66 42.92
N ASP A 33 -12.37 -17.37 42.46
CA ASP A 33 -12.35 -18.83 42.40
C ASP A 33 -11.71 -19.33 41.10
N PHE A 34 -10.40 -19.61 41.16
CA PHE A 34 -9.62 -20.14 40.05
C PHE A 34 -10.17 -21.44 39.42
N ARG A 35 -11.06 -22.19 40.11
CA ARG A 35 -11.72 -23.37 39.53
C ARG A 35 -12.65 -23.01 38.37
N THR A 36 -13.15 -21.78 38.34
CA THR A 36 -14.03 -21.27 37.28
C THR A 36 -13.29 -20.96 35.99
N LEU A 37 -11.97 -20.69 36.04
CA LEU A 37 -11.18 -20.35 34.87
C LEU A 37 -11.20 -21.43 33.77
N PRO A 38 -10.84 -22.70 34.03
CA PRO A 38 -10.87 -23.73 33.00
C PRO A 38 -12.28 -23.98 32.47
N ILE A 39 -13.31 -23.80 33.30
CA ILE A 39 -14.72 -23.94 32.92
C ILE A 39 -15.12 -22.81 31.96
N PHE A 40 -14.84 -21.56 32.34
CA PHE A 40 -15.08 -20.38 31.53
C PHE A 40 -14.35 -20.47 30.18
N ALA A 41 -13.08 -20.86 30.21
CA ALA A 41 -12.29 -21.05 29.00
C ALA A 41 -12.89 -22.12 28.08
N ALA A 42 -13.36 -23.24 28.64
CA ALA A 42 -14.02 -24.29 27.86
C ALA A 42 -15.35 -23.81 27.27
N ILE A 43 -16.18 -23.09 28.03
CA ILE A 43 -17.46 -22.53 27.57
C ILE A 43 -17.23 -21.54 26.43
N VAL A 44 -16.31 -20.58 26.61
CA VAL A 44 -16.02 -19.56 25.59
C VAL A 44 -15.44 -20.21 24.34
N PHE A 45 -14.44 -21.10 24.48
CA PHE A 45 -13.83 -21.79 23.35
C PHE A 45 -14.87 -22.60 22.56
N THR A 46 -15.66 -23.43 23.25
CA THR A 46 -16.65 -24.30 22.59
C THR A 46 -17.83 -23.51 22.01
N GLY A 47 -18.31 -22.47 22.69
CA GLY A 47 -19.39 -21.62 22.20
C GLY A 47 -19.00 -20.85 20.94
N VAL A 48 -17.85 -20.15 20.97
CA VAL A 48 -17.34 -19.44 19.78
C VAL A 48 -17.04 -20.44 18.65
N LEU A 49 -16.42 -21.59 18.95
CA LEU A 49 -16.14 -22.59 17.93
C LEU A 49 -17.43 -23.17 17.32
N ALA A 50 -18.47 -23.44 18.13
CA ALA A 50 -19.75 -23.93 17.65
C ALA A 50 -20.46 -22.90 16.76
N HIS A 51 -20.41 -21.61 17.14
CA HIS A 51 -20.89 -20.50 16.33
C HIS A 51 -20.21 -20.47 14.96
N GLU A 52 -18.87 -20.47 14.92
CA GLU A 52 -18.11 -20.48 13.66
C GLU A 52 -18.35 -21.74 12.83
N LEU A 53 -18.51 -22.91 13.47
CA LEU A 53 -18.88 -24.13 12.78
C LEU A 53 -20.26 -24.03 12.13
N GLY A 54 -21.20 -23.26 12.70
CA GLY A 54 -22.49 -22.94 12.08
C GLY A 54 -22.31 -22.26 10.72
N HIS A 55 -21.49 -21.21 10.65
CA HIS A 55 -21.14 -20.56 9.38
C HIS A 55 -20.42 -21.52 8.42
N ALA A 56 -19.44 -22.26 8.93
CA ALA A 56 -18.63 -23.19 8.14
C ALA A 56 -19.49 -24.28 7.49
N PHE A 57 -20.44 -24.87 8.24
CA PHE A 57 -21.35 -25.87 7.70
C PHE A 57 -22.34 -25.28 6.71
N ALA A 58 -22.88 -24.09 6.98
CA ALA A 58 -23.73 -23.38 6.01
C ALA A 58 -22.98 -23.11 4.69
N GLY A 59 -21.73 -22.65 4.74
CA GLY A 59 -20.91 -22.42 3.56
C GLY A 59 -20.61 -23.69 2.76
N ARG A 60 -20.39 -24.83 3.44
CA ARG A 60 -20.18 -26.13 2.78
C ARG A 60 -21.37 -26.60 1.96
N LEU A 61 -22.60 -26.28 2.39
CA LEU A 61 -23.80 -26.58 1.59
C LEU A 61 -23.77 -25.89 0.22
N PHE A 62 -22.99 -24.81 0.09
CA PHE A 62 -22.78 -24.09 -1.15
C PHE A 62 -21.44 -24.41 -1.84
N GLY A 63 -20.75 -25.48 -1.41
CA GLY A 63 -19.50 -25.93 -2.02
C GLY A 63 -18.24 -25.20 -1.54
N LEU A 64 -18.37 -24.31 -0.55
CA LEU A 64 -17.23 -23.57 0.00
C LEU A 64 -16.37 -24.45 0.91
N LYS A 65 -15.07 -24.15 0.94
CA LYS A 65 -14.11 -24.79 1.84
C LYS A 65 -13.77 -23.84 3.00
N PRO A 66 -14.29 -24.07 4.21
CA PRO A 66 -14.09 -23.16 5.32
C PRO A 66 -12.73 -23.32 6.02
N MET A 67 -12.24 -22.21 6.56
CA MET A 67 -11.16 -22.10 7.52
C MET A 67 -11.60 -21.19 8.67
N ILE A 68 -11.32 -21.56 9.92
CA ILE A 68 -11.72 -20.78 11.10
C ILE A 68 -10.47 -20.26 11.78
N ASP A 69 -10.41 -18.94 11.98
CA ASP A 69 -9.39 -18.28 12.79
C ASP A 69 -10.04 -17.75 14.08
N LEU A 70 -9.64 -18.28 15.24
CA LEU A 70 -10.01 -17.74 16.54
C LEU A 70 -8.96 -16.68 16.93
N THR A 71 -9.37 -15.42 16.85
CA THR A 71 -8.54 -14.22 17.06
C THR A 71 -8.97 -13.50 18.33
N ALA A 72 -8.30 -12.40 18.71
CA ALA A 72 -8.50 -11.71 19.98
C ALA A 72 -9.97 -11.64 20.44
N PHE A 73 -10.80 -10.83 19.79
CA PHE A 73 -12.18 -10.58 20.21
C PHE A 73 -13.23 -11.23 19.30
N ALA A 74 -12.81 -12.14 18.41
CA ALA A 74 -13.69 -12.71 17.39
C ALA A 74 -13.22 -14.09 16.92
N GLY A 75 -14.18 -14.97 16.64
CA GLY A 75 -14.00 -16.03 15.65
C GLY A 75 -14.22 -15.45 14.25
N VAL A 76 -13.48 -15.94 13.27
CA VAL A 76 -13.68 -15.54 11.86
C VAL A 76 -13.67 -16.79 11.00
N THR A 77 -14.80 -17.07 10.37
CA THR A 77 -14.90 -18.05 9.29
C THR A 77 -14.52 -17.41 7.96
N ARG A 78 -13.54 -18.01 7.29
CA ARG A 78 -13.01 -17.62 5.98
C ARG A 78 -13.16 -18.77 4.99
N TRP A 79 -13.03 -18.48 3.71
CA TRP A 79 -13.08 -19.47 2.64
C TRP A 79 -11.68 -19.67 2.05
N GLU A 80 -11.32 -20.89 1.64
CA GLU A 80 -10.04 -21.16 0.95
C GLU A 80 -9.96 -20.50 -0.44
N LYS A 81 -11.08 -20.04 -1.00
CA LYS A 81 -11.14 -19.24 -2.22
C LYS A 81 -12.18 -18.14 -2.01
N ASN A 82 -11.80 -16.90 -2.31
CA ASN A 82 -12.72 -15.77 -2.30
C ASN A 82 -13.58 -15.75 -3.57
N GLU A 83 -14.62 -16.56 -3.61
CA GLU A 83 -15.63 -16.55 -4.68
C GLU A 83 -16.81 -15.65 -4.29
N PRO A 84 -17.27 -14.75 -5.18
CA PRO A 84 -18.41 -13.89 -4.89
C PRO A 84 -19.69 -14.73 -4.75
N LEU A 85 -20.28 -14.67 -3.55
CA LEU A 85 -21.52 -15.38 -3.23
C LEU A 85 -22.75 -14.51 -3.50
N ASP A 86 -23.82 -15.15 -3.97
CA ASP A 86 -25.11 -14.48 -4.11
C ASP A 86 -25.60 -13.96 -2.74
N PRO A 87 -26.23 -12.78 -2.67
CA PRO A 87 -26.68 -12.21 -1.40
C PRO A 87 -27.57 -13.15 -0.55
N PRO A 88 -28.49 -13.96 -1.11
CA PRO A 88 -29.27 -14.92 -0.32
C PRO A 88 -28.41 -15.99 0.37
N LYS A 89 -27.33 -16.44 -0.28
CA LYS A 89 -26.39 -17.41 0.31
C LYS A 89 -25.61 -16.76 1.45
N ASN A 90 -25.15 -15.52 1.27
CA ASN A 90 -24.48 -14.75 2.32
C ASN A 90 -25.41 -14.50 3.51
N LEU A 91 -26.68 -14.18 3.26
CA LEU A 91 -27.68 -14.03 4.32
C LEU A 91 -27.81 -15.33 5.13
N PHE A 92 -27.99 -16.46 4.45
CA PHE A 92 -28.12 -17.77 5.10
C PHE A 92 -26.89 -18.12 5.94
N ILE A 93 -25.68 -17.91 5.40
CA ILE A 93 -24.44 -18.15 6.14
C ILE A 93 -24.37 -17.22 7.35
N SER A 94 -24.66 -15.92 7.19
CA SER A 94 -24.54 -14.92 8.26
C SER A 94 -25.44 -15.26 9.45
N VAL A 95 -26.65 -15.79 9.23
CA VAL A 95 -27.54 -16.17 10.34
C VAL A 95 -27.24 -17.54 10.94
N ALA A 96 -26.48 -18.40 10.24
CA ALA A 96 -26.26 -19.78 10.67
C ALA A 96 -25.49 -19.89 12.00
N GLY A 97 -24.42 -19.11 12.19
CA GLY A 97 -23.67 -19.08 13.44
C GLY A 97 -24.53 -18.69 14.64
N PRO A 98 -25.19 -17.51 14.61
CA PRO A 98 -26.09 -17.11 15.68
C PRO A 98 -27.21 -18.11 15.97
N LEU A 99 -27.76 -18.79 14.96
CA LEU A 99 -28.79 -19.82 15.17
C LEU A 99 -28.25 -21.02 15.96
N VAL A 100 -26.99 -21.42 15.74
CA VAL A 100 -26.35 -22.47 16.53
C VAL A 100 -26.24 -22.03 17.99
N GLY A 101 -25.72 -20.83 18.25
CA GLY A 101 -25.57 -20.34 19.61
C GLY A 101 -26.91 -20.09 20.31
N ILE A 102 -27.92 -19.55 19.63
CA ILE A 102 -29.29 -19.42 20.18
C ILE A 102 -29.84 -20.80 20.57
N THR A 103 -29.64 -21.82 19.73
CA THR A 103 -30.10 -23.18 20.02
C THR A 103 -29.40 -23.74 21.25
N LEU A 104 -28.07 -23.66 21.32
CA LEU A 104 -27.29 -24.18 22.44
C LEU A 104 -27.59 -23.44 23.75
N GLY A 105 -27.64 -22.10 23.70
CA GLY A 105 -27.93 -21.28 24.86
C GLY A 105 -29.39 -21.39 25.31
N GLY A 106 -30.33 -21.58 24.39
CA GLY A 106 -31.73 -21.89 24.70
C GLY A 106 -31.87 -23.23 25.42
N LEU A 107 -31.19 -24.28 24.95
CA LEU A 107 -31.15 -25.57 25.62
C LEU A 107 -30.51 -25.46 27.03
N ALA A 108 -29.42 -24.68 27.16
CA ALA A 108 -28.80 -24.42 28.46
C ALA A 108 -29.74 -23.66 29.41
N ALA A 109 -30.51 -22.68 28.92
CA ALA A 109 -31.47 -21.93 29.72
C ALA A 109 -32.62 -22.82 30.20
N VAL A 110 -33.12 -23.71 29.33
CA VAL A 110 -34.11 -24.73 29.71
C VAL A 110 -33.52 -25.68 30.77
N ALA A 111 -32.28 -26.14 30.60
CA ALA A 111 -31.62 -26.99 31.58
C ALA A 111 -31.44 -26.28 32.94
N TRP A 112 -31.04 -25.01 32.96
CA TRP A 112 -30.95 -24.20 34.17
C TRP A 112 -32.31 -24.17 34.90
N TYR A 113 -33.39 -23.84 34.19
CA TYR A 113 -34.73 -23.76 34.77
C TYR A 113 -35.15 -25.05 35.52
N PHE A 114 -34.79 -26.21 34.98
CA PHE A 114 -35.12 -27.50 35.60
C PHE A 114 -34.13 -27.94 36.67
N LEU A 115 -32.82 -27.73 36.47
CA LEU A 115 -31.78 -28.19 37.37
C LEU A 115 -31.71 -27.37 38.66
N LYS A 116 -32.12 -26.10 38.63
CA LYS A 116 -32.10 -25.18 39.79
C LYS A 116 -30.77 -25.25 40.55
N PRO A 117 -29.65 -24.87 39.88
CA PRO A 117 -28.34 -24.96 40.49
C PRO A 117 -28.32 -24.16 41.81
N PRO A 118 -27.65 -24.66 42.85
CA PRO A 118 -27.53 -23.93 44.11
C PRO A 118 -26.87 -22.56 43.89
N GLU A 119 -27.34 -21.56 44.63
CA GLU A 119 -26.77 -20.21 44.63
C GLU A 119 -25.27 -20.25 44.99
N ASP A 120 -24.48 -19.41 44.32
CA ASP A 120 -23.03 -19.26 44.46
C ASP A 120 -22.24 -20.55 44.17
N SER A 121 -22.83 -21.49 43.42
CA SER A 121 -22.17 -22.75 43.06
C SER A 121 -21.45 -22.67 41.71
N VAL A 122 -20.43 -23.52 41.55
CA VAL A 122 -19.75 -23.71 40.24
C VAL A 122 -20.75 -24.12 39.15
N LEU A 123 -21.82 -24.84 39.50
CA LEU A 123 -22.85 -25.24 38.55
C LEU A 123 -23.68 -24.04 38.09
N GLU A 124 -24.04 -23.13 38.99
CA GLU A 124 -24.73 -21.88 38.64
C GLU A 124 -23.87 -21.05 37.70
N PHE A 125 -22.61 -20.80 38.07
CA PHE A 125 -21.63 -20.11 37.20
C PHE A 125 -21.54 -20.76 35.82
N THR A 126 -21.44 -22.10 35.77
CA THR A 126 -21.35 -22.85 34.52
C THR A 126 -22.58 -22.63 33.64
N MET A 127 -23.78 -22.72 34.21
CA MET A 127 -25.04 -22.54 33.48
C MET A 127 -25.22 -21.10 33.02
N GLU A 128 -24.87 -20.14 33.88
CA GLU A 128 -24.89 -18.71 33.56
C GLU A 128 -24.06 -18.39 32.33
N TRP A 129 -22.79 -18.80 32.35
CA TRP A 129 -21.89 -18.53 31.23
C TRP A 129 -22.24 -19.35 29.99
N LEU A 130 -22.77 -20.58 30.13
CA LEU A 130 -23.27 -21.33 28.98
C LEU A 130 -24.42 -20.59 28.28
N VAL A 131 -25.37 -20.05 29.05
CA VAL A 131 -26.48 -19.26 28.49
C VAL A 131 -25.95 -17.96 27.91
N PHE A 132 -25.16 -17.19 28.64
CA PHE A 132 -24.71 -15.88 28.20
C PHE A 132 -23.79 -15.94 26.96
N VAL A 133 -22.82 -16.85 26.93
CA VAL A 133 -21.90 -17.02 25.79
C VAL A 133 -22.63 -17.51 24.55
N ASN A 134 -23.55 -18.46 24.68
CA ASN A 134 -24.21 -19.04 23.51
C ASN A 134 -25.43 -18.20 23.07
N LEU A 135 -26.33 -17.85 23.98
CA LEU A 135 -27.53 -17.07 23.66
C LEU A 135 -27.24 -15.57 23.62
N GLY A 136 -26.66 -15.01 24.69
CA GLY A 136 -26.41 -13.58 24.82
C GLY A 136 -25.50 -13.03 23.71
N TRP A 137 -24.35 -13.65 23.47
CA TRP A 137 -23.46 -13.22 22.38
C TRP A 137 -24.03 -13.49 20.99
N SER A 138 -24.86 -14.52 20.78
CA SER A 138 -25.52 -14.73 19.48
C SER A 138 -26.55 -13.64 19.18
N LEU A 139 -27.31 -13.22 20.20
CA LEU A 139 -28.22 -12.08 20.07
C LEU A 139 -27.46 -10.78 19.79
N LEU A 140 -26.32 -10.58 20.46
CA LEU A 140 -25.42 -9.46 20.17
C LEU A 140 -24.91 -9.51 18.73
N ASN A 141 -24.52 -10.70 18.23
CA ASN A 141 -24.07 -10.86 16.85
C ASN A 141 -25.18 -10.58 15.82
N LEU A 142 -26.46 -10.77 16.16
CA LEU A 142 -27.58 -10.42 15.28
C LEU A 142 -27.94 -8.92 15.27
N VAL A 143 -27.26 -8.09 16.05
CA VAL A 143 -27.42 -6.63 15.99
C VAL A 143 -27.02 -6.12 14.60
N PRO A 144 -27.78 -5.18 13.98
CA PRO A 144 -27.55 -4.72 12.61
C PRO A 144 -26.38 -3.72 12.50
N ILE A 145 -25.20 -4.12 12.96
CA ILE A 145 -23.96 -3.34 12.92
C ILE A 145 -22.90 -4.17 12.19
N LEU A 146 -22.37 -3.70 11.07
CA LEU A 146 -21.17 -4.29 10.49
C LEU A 146 -19.96 -4.08 11.42
N PRO A 147 -19.10 -5.08 11.65
CA PRO A 147 -18.99 -6.36 10.92
C PRO A 147 -19.72 -7.55 11.57
N LEU A 148 -20.65 -7.34 12.52
CA LEU A 148 -21.41 -8.43 13.14
C LEU A 148 -22.29 -9.17 12.12
N ASP A 149 -22.69 -10.39 12.45
CA ASP A 149 -23.51 -11.25 11.61
C ASP A 149 -24.84 -10.61 11.18
N GLY A 150 -25.50 -9.88 12.08
CA GLY A 150 -26.71 -9.12 11.81
C GLY A 150 -26.46 -7.96 10.85
N GLY A 151 -25.30 -7.33 10.94
CA GLY A 151 -24.83 -6.34 9.96
C GLY A 151 -24.59 -6.94 8.58
N ASN A 152 -23.97 -8.12 8.51
CA ASN A 152 -23.74 -8.85 7.25
C ASN A 152 -25.05 -9.39 6.64
N ALA A 153 -25.98 -9.85 7.49
CA ALA A 153 -27.33 -10.22 7.09
C ALA A 153 -28.09 -9.02 6.51
N MET A 154 -28.07 -7.86 7.20
CA MET A 154 -28.65 -6.61 6.71
C MET A 154 -28.00 -6.17 5.38
N ALA A 155 -26.68 -6.25 5.26
CA ALA A 155 -25.96 -5.94 4.03
C ALA A 155 -26.38 -6.85 2.87
N SER A 156 -26.53 -8.15 3.14
CA SER A 156 -27.00 -9.12 2.16
C SER A 156 -28.42 -8.80 1.70
N ILE A 157 -29.33 -8.43 2.62
CA ILE A 157 -30.69 -8.00 2.29
C ILE A 157 -30.66 -6.75 1.38
N PHE A 158 -29.90 -5.71 1.75
CA PHE A 158 -29.81 -4.52 0.90
C PHE A 158 -29.17 -4.81 -0.47
N GLN A 159 -28.23 -5.75 -0.55
CA GLN A 159 -27.64 -6.20 -1.81
C GLN A 159 -28.61 -6.97 -2.71
N MET A 160 -29.66 -7.59 -2.16
CA MET A 160 -30.74 -8.17 -2.97
C MET A 160 -31.52 -7.08 -3.74
N PHE A 161 -31.63 -5.88 -3.19
CA PHE A 161 -32.31 -4.74 -3.85
C PHE A 161 -31.36 -3.92 -4.72
N SER A 162 -30.11 -3.74 -4.29
CA SER A 162 -29.08 -3.05 -5.07
C SER A 162 -27.71 -3.65 -4.79
N LYS A 163 -27.16 -4.39 -5.75
CA LYS A 163 -25.80 -4.95 -5.65
C LYS A 163 -24.75 -3.85 -5.46
N GLU A 164 -24.92 -2.72 -6.15
CA GLU A 164 -23.99 -1.59 -6.12
C GLU A 164 -24.03 -0.82 -4.79
N HIS A 165 -25.24 -0.53 -4.28
CA HIS A 165 -25.39 0.39 -3.14
C HIS A 165 -25.66 -0.33 -1.81
N GLY A 166 -25.99 -1.63 -1.83
CA GLY A 166 -26.50 -2.34 -0.67
C GLY A 166 -25.53 -2.36 0.51
N LEU A 167 -24.25 -2.60 0.26
CA LEU A 167 -23.21 -2.56 1.30
C LEU A 167 -23.05 -1.15 1.91
N ARG A 168 -23.13 -0.10 1.07
CA ARG A 168 -23.04 1.29 1.51
C ARG A 168 -24.20 1.65 2.42
N PHE A 169 -25.42 1.28 2.06
CA PHE A 169 -26.60 1.49 2.91
C PHE A 169 -26.48 0.74 4.24
N ALA A 170 -25.93 -0.48 4.25
CA ALA A 170 -25.69 -1.22 5.49
C ALA A 170 -24.71 -0.51 6.41
N ARG A 171 -23.65 0.11 5.87
CA ARG A 171 -22.69 0.91 6.66
C ARG A 171 -23.37 2.15 7.27
N TYR A 172 -24.20 2.86 6.51
CA TYR A 172 -24.96 4.00 7.05
C TYR A 172 -25.96 3.57 8.13
N ALA A 173 -26.69 2.48 7.91
CA ALA A 173 -27.61 1.93 8.90
C ALA A 173 -26.87 1.48 10.18
N SER A 174 -25.69 0.85 10.03
CA SER A 174 -24.83 0.47 11.15
C SER A 174 -24.40 1.69 11.98
N LEU A 175 -23.98 2.77 11.31
CA LEU A 175 -23.61 4.02 12.00
C LEU A 175 -24.80 4.66 12.72
N ALA A 176 -25.97 4.70 12.08
CA ALA A 176 -27.18 5.24 12.70
C ALA A 176 -27.58 4.43 13.95
N PHE A 177 -27.49 3.09 13.87
CA PHE A 177 -27.76 2.21 15.00
C PHE A 177 -26.75 2.42 16.13
N ILE A 178 -25.44 2.49 15.82
CA ILE A 178 -24.39 2.77 16.81
C ILE A 178 -24.65 4.09 17.54
N ILE A 179 -24.95 5.16 16.79
CA ILE A 179 -25.23 6.47 17.38
C ILE A 179 -26.45 6.39 18.31
N GLY A 180 -27.53 5.75 17.87
CA GLY A 180 -28.72 5.54 18.69
C GLY A 180 -28.41 4.75 19.98
N ALA A 181 -27.66 3.66 19.87
CA ALA A 181 -27.26 2.83 21.01
C ALA A 181 -26.41 3.63 22.02
N VAL A 182 -25.43 4.41 21.54
CA VAL A 182 -24.59 5.26 22.40
C VAL A 182 -25.45 6.32 23.11
N VAL A 183 -26.38 6.97 22.40
CA VAL A 183 -27.30 7.95 23.01
C VAL A 183 -28.14 7.29 24.11
N VAL A 184 -28.70 6.11 23.87
CA VAL A 184 -29.48 5.38 24.89
C VAL A 184 -28.62 5.02 26.11
N LEU A 185 -27.40 4.53 25.91
CA LEU A 185 -26.47 4.20 27.00
C LEU A 185 -26.10 5.43 27.84
N LEU A 186 -25.93 6.59 27.20
CA LEU A 186 -25.65 7.85 27.90
C LEU A 186 -26.86 8.35 28.68
N LEU A 187 -28.06 8.33 28.08
CA LEU A 187 -29.29 8.84 28.71
C LEU A 187 -29.75 7.97 29.89
N THR A 188 -29.47 6.67 29.87
CA THR A 188 -29.84 5.72 30.94
C THR A 188 -28.81 5.65 32.06
N GLY A 189 -27.66 6.30 31.93
CA GLY A 189 -26.55 6.23 32.90
C GLY A 189 -25.77 4.90 32.88
N ILE A 190 -26.16 3.94 32.03
CA ILE A 190 -25.53 2.61 31.91
C ILE A 190 -24.12 2.71 31.28
N ALA A 191 -23.82 3.81 30.59
CA ALA A 191 -22.53 4.03 29.94
C ALA A 191 -21.31 3.78 30.86
N GLN A 192 -21.42 4.08 32.17
CA GLN A 192 -20.32 3.89 33.13
C GLN A 192 -19.99 2.41 33.39
N SER A 193 -21.00 1.52 33.35
CA SER A 193 -20.80 0.07 33.51
C SER A 193 -20.60 -0.65 32.17
N ALA A 194 -20.78 0.05 31.04
CA ALA A 194 -20.70 -0.50 29.69
C ALA A 194 -19.45 -0.05 28.90
N LEU A 195 -18.35 0.29 29.57
CA LEU A 195 -17.13 0.80 28.93
C LEU A 195 -16.65 -0.10 27.79
N PHE A 196 -16.65 -1.42 28.01
CA PHE A 196 -16.25 -2.39 27.00
C PHE A 196 -17.15 -2.32 25.75
N LEU A 197 -18.46 -2.28 25.94
CA LEU A 197 -19.42 -2.14 24.84
C LEU A 197 -19.22 -0.83 24.07
N LEU A 198 -18.96 0.28 24.76
CA LEU A 198 -18.68 1.57 24.13
C LEU A 198 -17.41 1.55 23.27
N ILE A 199 -16.36 0.85 23.72
CA ILE A 199 -15.14 0.65 22.93
C ILE A 199 -15.45 -0.13 21.65
N PHE A 200 -16.27 -1.19 21.72
CA PHE A 200 -16.67 -1.97 20.55
C PHE A 200 -17.51 -1.15 19.57
N LEU A 201 -18.50 -0.42 20.06
CA LEU A 201 -19.32 0.48 19.25
C LEU A 201 -18.47 1.56 18.56
N GLY A 202 -17.49 2.12 19.29
CA GLY A 202 -16.53 3.08 18.74
C GLY A 202 -15.65 2.46 17.66
N LEU A 203 -15.10 1.27 17.89
CA LEU A 203 -14.28 0.53 16.92
C LEU A 203 -15.09 0.21 15.64
N PHE A 204 -16.29 -0.34 15.79
CA PHE A 204 -17.15 -0.67 14.65
C PHE A 204 -17.61 0.58 13.91
N GLY A 205 -17.93 1.66 14.63
CA GLY A 205 -18.27 2.96 14.03
C GLY A 205 -17.11 3.53 13.21
N TRP A 206 -15.90 3.47 13.76
CA TRP A 206 -14.68 3.85 13.05
C TRP A 206 -14.46 3.01 11.79
N MET A 207 -14.59 1.68 11.88
CA MET A 207 -14.45 0.78 10.73
C MET A 207 -15.43 1.12 9.60
N ASN A 208 -16.71 1.33 9.93
CA ASN A 208 -17.74 1.70 8.95
C ASN A 208 -17.47 3.06 8.31
N LEU A 209 -17.06 4.05 9.11
CA LEU A 209 -16.72 5.39 8.62
C LEU A 209 -15.50 5.37 7.69
N GLN A 210 -14.45 4.61 8.04
CA GLN A 210 -13.27 4.45 7.21
C GLN A 210 -13.62 3.77 5.88
N ALA A 211 -14.45 2.73 5.91
CA ALA A 211 -14.90 2.05 4.70
C ALA A 211 -15.70 2.98 3.77
N LEU A 212 -16.58 3.82 4.32
CA LEU A 212 -17.33 4.82 3.54
C LEU A 212 -16.44 5.92 2.97
N ARG A 213 -15.43 6.39 3.72
CA ARG A 213 -14.46 7.38 3.23
C ARG A 213 -13.63 6.81 2.09
N PHE A 214 -13.19 5.56 2.22
CA PHE A 214 -12.47 4.84 1.17
C PHE A 214 -13.32 4.70 -0.10
N GLU A 215 -14.56 4.23 0.05
CA GLU A 215 -15.50 4.09 -1.07
C GLU A 215 -15.78 5.43 -1.77
N LYS A 216 -15.91 6.53 -1.00
CA LYS A 216 -16.05 7.87 -1.58
C LYS A 216 -14.83 8.26 -2.40
N ARG A 217 -13.61 8.08 -1.86
CA ARG A 217 -12.36 8.39 -2.59
C ARG A 217 -12.24 7.61 -3.89
N MET A 218 -12.57 6.32 -3.87
CA MET A 218 -12.59 5.45 -5.05
C MET A 218 -13.54 6.02 -6.13
N ARG A 219 -14.75 6.42 -5.73
CA ARG A 219 -15.72 7.02 -6.65
C ARG A 219 -15.28 8.37 -7.19
N ASP A 220 -14.73 9.23 -6.35
CA ASP A 220 -14.21 10.55 -6.75
C ASP A 220 -13.06 10.40 -7.77
N GLN A 221 -12.41 9.23 -7.83
CA GLN A 221 -11.40 8.88 -8.82
C GLN A 221 -11.93 8.16 -10.06
N GLY A 222 -13.23 7.88 -10.16
CA GLY A 222 -13.85 7.30 -11.36
C GLY A 222 -14.18 5.81 -11.28
N ALA A 223 -13.77 5.12 -10.21
CA ALA A 223 -14.20 3.74 -9.96
C ALA A 223 -15.65 3.74 -9.46
N ARG A 224 -16.60 3.51 -10.38
CA ARG A 224 -18.04 3.45 -10.06
C ARG A 224 -18.37 2.24 -9.19
N THR A 225 -17.69 1.11 -9.37
CA THR A 225 -17.77 -0.07 -8.51
C THR A 225 -16.40 -0.76 -8.47
N VAL A 226 -15.91 -1.05 -7.27
CA VAL A 226 -14.77 -1.97 -7.08
C VAL A 226 -15.37 -3.36 -6.92
N GLN A 227 -15.31 -4.20 -7.95
CA GLN A 227 -15.86 -5.55 -7.96
C GLN A 227 -14.77 -6.60 -7.71
N GLY A 228 -13.50 -6.28 -7.98
CA GLY A 228 -12.38 -7.19 -7.77
C GLY A 228 -11.04 -6.51 -7.51
N PRO A 229 -9.98 -7.31 -7.28
CA PRO A 229 -8.63 -6.81 -7.07
C PRO A 229 -8.10 -6.02 -8.28
N GLU A 230 -8.49 -6.37 -9.51
CA GLU A 230 -8.09 -5.61 -10.70
C GLU A 230 -8.58 -4.16 -10.68
N ASP A 231 -9.80 -3.90 -10.20
CA ASP A 231 -10.31 -2.54 -10.06
C ASP A 231 -9.51 -1.74 -9.03
N VAL A 232 -9.08 -2.39 -7.94
CA VAL A 232 -8.24 -1.74 -6.91
C VAL A 232 -6.85 -1.45 -7.46
N LEU A 233 -6.28 -2.35 -8.27
CA LEU A 233 -5.00 -2.12 -8.95
C LEU A 233 -5.10 -0.91 -9.88
N LYS A 234 -6.15 -0.86 -10.70
CA LYS A 234 -6.38 0.25 -11.62
C LYS A 234 -6.45 1.60 -10.89
N VAL A 235 -7.24 1.67 -9.82
CA VAL A 235 -7.32 2.90 -9.01
C VAL A 235 -5.98 3.23 -8.37
N GLY A 236 -5.24 2.22 -7.91
CA GLY A 236 -3.89 2.38 -7.39
C GLY A 236 -2.96 3.07 -8.39
N TYR A 237 -2.94 2.62 -9.64
CA TYR A 237 -2.12 3.22 -10.68
C TYR A 237 -2.60 4.62 -11.09
N GLU A 238 -3.91 4.86 -11.18
CA GLU A 238 -4.45 6.22 -11.42
C GLU A 238 -4.10 7.19 -10.28
N ALA A 239 -4.06 6.72 -9.04
CA ALA A 239 -3.62 7.50 -7.89
C ALA A 239 -2.11 7.77 -7.94
N LEU A 240 -1.31 6.81 -8.41
CA LEU A 240 0.13 6.96 -8.61
C LEU A 240 0.43 8.05 -9.65
N GLU A 241 -0.26 8.06 -10.79
CA GLU A 241 -0.13 9.10 -11.81
C GLU A 241 -0.45 10.51 -11.27
N LYS A 242 -1.40 10.60 -10.33
CA LYS A 242 -1.78 11.85 -9.66
C LYS A 242 -0.89 12.21 -8.47
N GLY A 243 0.03 11.34 -8.06
CA GLY A 243 0.92 11.54 -6.92
C GLY A 243 0.26 11.38 -5.54
N ASP A 244 -0.89 10.70 -5.43
CA ASP A 244 -1.57 10.44 -4.14
C ASP A 244 -1.00 9.18 -3.45
N GLY A 245 0.18 9.33 -2.85
CA GLY A 245 0.90 8.23 -2.19
C GLY A 245 0.08 7.51 -1.12
N LYS A 246 -0.75 8.23 -0.36
CA LYS A 246 -1.63 7.66 0.66
C LYS A 246 -2.65 6.71 0.07
N LEU A 247 -3.30 7.08 -1.04
CA LEU A 247 -4.28 6.19 -1.66
C LEU A 247 -3.60 5.02 -2.39
N VAL A 248 -2.45 5.24 -3.00
CA VAL A 248 -1.61 4.16 -3.57
C VAL A 248 -1.34 3.09 -2.51
N LEU A 249 -0.86 3.50 -1.32
CA LEU A 249 -0.60 2.59 -0.21
C LEU A 249 -1.87 1.92 0.33
N GLN A 250 -3.00 2.62 0.36
CA GLN A 250 -4.28 2.01 0.74
C GLN A 250 -4.68 0.89 -0.23
N CYS A 251 -4.63 1.16 -1.54
CA CYS A 251 -4.95 0.17 -2.59
C CYS A 251 -4.02 -1.04 -2.49
N ALA A 252 -2.71 -0.80 -2.43
CA ALA A 252 -1.72 -1.86 -2.29
C ALA A 252 -1.95 -2.71 -1.03
N SER A 253 -2.26 -2.08 0.12
CA SER A 253 -2.51 -2.81 1.36
C SER A 253 -3.75 -3.71 1.31
N ILE A 254 -4.79 -3.30 0.58
CA ILE A 254 -6.00 -4.10 0.36
C ILE A 254 -5.67 -5.32 -0.50
N LEU A 255 -4.87 -5.13 -1.54
CA LEU A 255 -4.49 -6.18 -2.47
C LEU A 255 -3.57 -7.22 -1.82
N VAL A 256 -2.51 -6.77 -1.13
CA VAL A 256 -1.58 -7.68 -0.42
C VAL A 256 -2.32 -8.53 0.62
N ARG A 257 -3.34 -7.97 1.29
CA ARG A 257 -4.08 -8.70 2.34
C ARG A 257 -5.13 -9.66 1.82
N ASN A 258 -5.75 -9.35 0.68
CA ASN A 258 -6.98 -10.02 0.24
C ASN A 258 -6.82 -10.82 -1.06
N SER A 259 -5.75 -10.61 -1.82
CA SER A 259 -5.47 -11.38 -3.03
C SER A 259 -4.67 -12.64 -2.72
N GLU A 260 -5.14 -13.79 -3.20
CA GLU A 260 -4.39 -15.05 -3.17
C GLU A 260 -3.58 -15.27 -4.46
N ASP A 261 -3.85 -14.48 -5.50
CA ASP A 261 -3.11 -14.52 -6.76
C ASP A 261 -1.71 -13.92 -6.58
N PRO A 262 -0.63 -14.71 -6.78
CA PRO A 262 0.75 -14.22 -6.69
C PRO A 262 1.02 -13.02 -7.59
N ALA A 263 0.49 -13.00 -8.82
CA ALA A 263 0.73 -11.91 -9.76
C ALA A 263 0.14 -10.59 -9.27
N ILE A 264 -1.08 -10.63 -8.73
CA ILE A 264 -1.74 -9.44 -8.14
C ILE A 264 -1.02 -8.99 -6.87
N ARG A 265 -0.52 -9.91 -6.05
CA ARG A 265 0.26 -9.55 -4.87
C ARG A 265 1.58 -8.89 -5.24
N ASP A 266 2.28 -9.40 -6.24
CA ASP A 266 3.52 -8.79 -6.74
C ASP A 266 3.25 -7.40 -7.30
N GLU A 267 2.16 -7.24 -8.06
CA GLU A 267 1.72 -5.92 -8.54
C GLU A 267 1.39 -4.97 -7.38
N ALA A 268 0.79 -5.48 -6.32
CA ALA A 268 0.49 -4.70 -5.12
C ALA A 268 1.74 -4.30 -4.34
N HIS A 269 2.75 -5.17 -4.26
CA HIS A 269 4.05 -4.86 -3.66
C HIS A 269 4.80 -3.81 -4.49
N HIS A 270 4.76 -3.93 -5.82
CA HIS A 270 5.29 -2.95 -6.75
C HIS A 270 4.63 -1.57 -6.58
N LEU A 271 3.29 -1.56 -6.52
CA LEU A 271 2.49 -0.37 -6.26
C LEU A 271 2.79 0.22 -4.87
N ALA A 272 2.95 -0.62 -3.84
CA ALA A 272 3.31 -0.18 -2.50
C ALA A 272 4.67 0.52 -2.47
N ALA A 273 5.67 -0.02 -3.18
CA ALA A 273 7.00 0.57 -3.25
C ALA A 273 6.95 1.99 -3.86
N TRP A 274 6.20 2.19 -4.95
CA TRP A 274 5.94 3.53 -5.48
C TRP A 274 5.23 4.45 -4.47
N GLY A 275 4.21 3.95 -3.78
CA GLY A 275 3.50 4.69 -2.74
C GLY A 275 4.40 5.14 -1.60
N PHE A 276 5.31 4.26 -1.14
CA PHE A 276 6.28 4.60 -0.10
C PHE A 276 7.32 5.61 -0.57
N LEU A 277 7.72 5.57 -1.85
CA LEU A 277 8.59 6.61 -2.42
C LEU A 277 7.90 7.98 -2.46
N LEU A 278 6.61 8.03 -2.82
CA LEU A 278 5.83 9.27 -2.79
C LEU A 278 5.69 9.86 -1.37
N GLU A 279 5.54 9.00 -0.35
CA GLU A 279 5.46 9.43 1.05
C GLU A 279 6.85 9.64 1.71
N GLY A 280 7.95 9.49 0.95
CA GLY A 280 9.31 9.72 1.44
C GLY A 280 9.84 8.66 2.42
N ILE A 281 9.40 7.41 2.28
CA ILE A 281 9.75 6.29 3.17
C ILE A 281 10.50 5.17 2.40
N PRO A 282 11.72 5.42 1.90
CA PRO A 282 12.41 4.50 0.98
C PRO A 282 12.76 3.14 1.60
N GLY A 283 12.97 3.06 2.91
CA GLY A 283 13.19 1.77 3.59
C GLY A 283 11.99 0.82 3.50
N ARG A 284 10.77 1.36 3.57
CA ARG A 284 9.54 0.57 3.36
C ARG A 284 9.32 0.23 1.89
N ALA A 285 9.76 1.09 0.97
CA ALA A 285 9.74 0.78 -0.45
C ALA A 285 10.63 -0.43 -0.78
N ARG A 286 11.84 -0.50 -0.19
CA ARG A 286 12.71 -1.67 -0.27
C ARG A 286 12.03 -2.93 0.29
N GLU A 287 11.51 -2.85 1.50
CA GLU A 287 10.81 -3.98 2.14
C GLU A 287 9.65 -4.49 1.26
N ALA A 288 8.93 -3.60 0.58
CA ALA A 288 7.88 -4.01 -0.34
C ALA A 288 8.43 -4.82 -1.53
N LEU A 289 9.57 -4.43 -2.10
CA LEU A 289 10.21 -5.18 -3.20
C LEU A 289 10.81 -6.52 -2.73
N ASP A 290 11.35 -6.58 -1.51
CA ASP A 290 11.86 -7.83 -0.93
C ASP A 290 10.75 -8.88 -0.69
N ASN A 291 9.48 -8.46 -0.67
CA ASN A 291 8.32 -9.33 -0.50
C ASN A 291 7.72 -9.85 -1.82
N LEU A 292 8.31 -9.53 -2.97
CA LEU A 292 7.91 -10.12 -4.25
C LEU A 292 8.06 -11.64 -4.22
N SER A 293 7.19 -12.35 -4.92
CA SER A 293 7.16 -13.81 -4.95
C SER A 293 8.40 -14.46 -5.57
N GLY A 294 9.15 -13.69 -6.38
CA GLY A 294 10.28 -14.17 -7.18
C GLY A 294 9.88 -14.70 -8.57
N GLU A 295 8.58 -14.77 -8.90
CA GLU A 295 8.12 -15.07 -10.26
C GLU A 295 8.33 -13.88 -11.23
N ARG A 296 8.47 -12.68 -10.66
CA ARG A 296 8.74 -11.44 -11.38
C ARG A 296 9.87 -10.67 -10.69
N ASP A 297 10.84 -10.25 -11.48
CA ASP A 297 11.88 -9.33 -11.01
C ASP A 297 11.30 -7.91 -10.82
N PRO A 298 11.82 -7.13 -9.85
CA PRO A 298 11.49 -5.72 -9.72
C PRO A 298 11.70 -4.97 -11.04
N ASP A 299 10.79 -4.05 -11.37
CA ASP A 299 11.01 -3.12 -12.48
C ASP A 299 12.32 -2.34 -12.25
N PRO A 300 13.26 -2.30 -13.22
CA PRO A 300 14.55 -1.64 -13.02
C PRO A 300 14.44 -0.16 -12.70
N ALA A 301 13.43 0.56 -13.22
CA ALA A 301 13.25 1.97 -12.90
C ALA A 301 12.77 2.18 -11.46
N LEU A 302 11.87 1.32 -10.98
CA LEU A 302 11.42 1.36 -9.59
C LEU A 302 12.54 0.99 -8.62
N GLU A 303 13.22 -0.13 -8.85
CA GLU A 303 14.33 -0.59 -8.00
C GLU A 303 15.46 0.44 -7.98
N GLY A 304 15.79 1.04 -9.13
CA GLY A 304 16.72 2.17 -9.23
C GLY A 304 16.26 3.38 -8.42
N ALA A 305 14.97 3.73 -8.48
CA ALA A 305 14.40 4.82 -7.70
C ALA A 305 14.45 4.58 -6.19
N VAL A 306 14.23 3.33 -5.75
CA VAL A 306 14.40 2.93 -4.35
C VAL A 306 15.85 3.07 -3.91
N GLN A 307 16.80 2.56 -4.70
CA GLN A 307 18.24 2.67 -4.39
C GLN A 307 18.70 4.13 -4.29
N LEU A 308 18.29 4.95 -5.26
CA LEU A 308 18.62 6.38 -5.26
C LEU A 308 18.04 7.09 -4.02
N ALA A 309 16.80 6.80 -3.65
CA ALA A 309 16.17 7.37 -2.46
C ALA A 309 16.80 6.88 -1.14
N LEU A 310 17.45 5.72 -1.13
CA LEU A 310 18.25 5.22 -0.02
C LEU A 310 19.68 5.81 0.03
N GLY A 311 20.01 6.73 -0.89
CA GLY A 311 21.36 7.32 -0.99
C GLY A 311 22.39 6.41 -1.65
N ARG A 312 21.97 5.33 -2.31
CA ARG A 312 22.85 4.34 -2.96
C ARG A 312 22.91 4.61 -4.47
N ALA A 313 23.37 5.80 -4.82
CA ALA A 313 23.38 6.28 -6.21
C ALA A 313 24.15 5.33 -7.15
N SER A 314 25.31 4.81 -6.72
CA SER A 314 26.12 3.88 -7.52
C SER A 314 25.41 2.56 -7.83
N GLU A 315 24.59 2.05 -6.90
CA GLU A 315 23.79 0.84 -7.11
C GLU A 315 22.62 1.09 -8.08
N ALA A 316 22.08 2.33 -8.09
CA ALA A 316 20.96 2.71 -8.95
C ALA A 316 21.33 2.85 -10.44
N LEU A 317 22.60 3.15 -10.75
CA LEU A 317 23.03 3.46 -12.13
C LEU A 317 22.73 2.35 -13.12
N GLY A 318 23.15 1.11 -12.83
CA GLY A 318 22.94 -0.02 -13.74
C GLY A 318 21.46 -0.36 -13.96
N LEU A 319 20.64 -0.11 -12.94
CA LEU A 319 19.19 -0.31 -13.00
C LEU A 319 18.53 0.72 -13.92
N PHE A 320 18.90 1.99 -13.79
CA PHE A 320 18.40 3.04 -14.68
C PHE A 320 18.92 2.91 -16.11
N GLU A 321 20.18 2.51 -16.33
CA GLU A 321 20.71 2.21 -17.67
C GLU A 321 19.90 1.09 -18.34
N THR A 322 19.53 0.06 -17.57
CA THR A 322 18.68 -1.03 -18.04
C THR A 322 17.28 -0.52 -18.40
N ALA A 323 16.67 0.28 -17.52
CA ALA A 323 15.35 0.87 -17.75
C ALA A 323 15.34 1.79 -18.99
N LEU A 324 16.35 2.63 -19.18
CA LEU A 324 16.48 3.50 -20.34
C LEU A 324 16.65 2.72 -21.64
N ARG A 325 17.36 1.59 -21.64
CA ARG A 325 17.47 0.73 -22.84
C ARG A 325 16.15 0.06 -23.20
N GLN A 326 15.33 -0.28 -22.20
CA GLN A 326 14.05 -0.96 -22.41
C GLN A 326 12.95 0.01 -22.85
N ALA A 327 12.79 1.12 -22.12
CA ALA A 327 11.74 2.11 -22.35
C ALA A 327 12.21 3.51 -21.89
N PRO A 328 12.89 4.28 -22.76
CA PRO A 328 13.29 5.65 -22.43
C PRO A 328 12.08 6.50 -22.05
N SER A 329 12.18 7.20 -20.91
CA SER A 329 11.17 8.15 -20.48
C SER A 329 11.81 9.31 -19.71
N ARG A 330 11.17 10.48 -19.72
CA ARG A 330 11.62 11.65 -18.95
C ARG A 330 11.77 11.36 -17.46
N PHE A 331 10.93 10.48 -16.92
CA PHE A 331 11.00 10.08 -15.52
C PHE A 331 12.32 9.34 -15.24
N VAL A 332 12.60 8.27 -16.01
CA VAL A 332 13.80 7.45 -15.82
C VAL A 332 15.07 8.26 -16.10
N GLU A 333 15.08 9.05 -17.17
CA GLU A 333 16.20 9.93 -17.54
C GLU A 333 16.56 10.89 -16.39
N LYS A 334 15.56 11.58 -15.83
CA LYS A 334 15.81 12.52 -14.72
C LYS A 334 16.42 11.82 -13.51
N ARG A 335 15.96 10.61 -13.17
CA ARG A 335 16.48 9.83 -12.04
C ARG A 335 17.87 9.26 -12.32
N TYR A 336 18.12 8.82 -13.54
CA TYR A 336 19.45 8.41 -13.99
C TYR A 336 20.47 9.53 -13.81
N LEU A 337 20.16 10.74 -14.29
CA LEU A 337 21.06 11.89 -14.16
C LEU A 337 21.31 12.25 -12.69
N GLN A 338 20.29 12.19 -11.83
CA GLN A 338 20.46 12.34 -10.38
C GLN A 338 21.38 11.28 -9.78
N ALA A 339 21.30 10.03 -10.26
CA ALA A 339 22.18 8.96 -9.81
C ALA A 339 23.63 9.17 -10.29
N VAL A 340 23.83 9.66 -11.52
CA VAL A 340 25.17 10.00 -12.03
C VAL A 340 25.81 11.11 -11.20
N GLU A 341 25.07 12.20 -10.98
CA GLU A 341 25.50 13.32 -10.12
C GLU A 341 25.80 12.84 -8.69
N GLY A 342 24.88 12.10 -8.07
CA GLY A 342 25.02 11.62 -6.69
C GLY A 342 26.15 10.61 -6.48
N ALA A 343 26.56 9.90 -7.53
CA ALA A 343 27.68 8.97 -7.50
C ALA A 343 29.00 9.58 -8.02
N ALA A 344 28.98 10.83 -8.49
CA ALA A 344 30.07 11.46 -9.25
C ALA A 344 30.60 10.57 -10.40
N ALA A 345 29.70 9.84 -11.07
CA ALA A 345 30.04 8.81 -12.05
C ALA A 345 29.96 9.32 -13.50
N TYR A 346 30.55 10.49 -13.77
CA TYR A 346 30.42 11.16 -15.07
C TYR A 346 31.03 10.37 -16.23
N ASP A 347 32.16 9.69 -16.02
CA ASP A 347 32.76 8.76 -16.98
C ASP A 347 31.78 7.66 -17.43
N ARG A 348 31.04 7.10 -16.48
CA ARG A 348 30.02 6.08 -16.75
C ARG A 348 28.84 6.69 -17.50
N GLY A 349 28.45 7.91 -17.13
CA GLY A 349 27.46 8.71 -17.85
C GLY A 349 27.83 8.89 -19.34
N LEU A 350 29.07 9.29 -19.60
CA LEU A 350 29.62 9.45 -20.95
C LEU A 350 29.65 8.13 -21.71
N ALA A 351 30.19 7.07 -21.11
CA ALA A 351 30.24 5.75 -21.74
C ALA A 351 28.83 5.23 -22.11
N PHE A 352 27.83 5.48 -21.26
CA PHE A 352 26.45 5.14 -21.56
C PHE A 352 25.88 5.98 -22.72
N PHE A 353 26.12 7.30 -22.73
CA PHE A 353 25.68 8.17 -23.82
C PHE A 353 26.34 7.81 -25.16
N GLU A 354 27.64 7.52 -25.19
CA GLU A 354 28.35 7.07 -26.39
C GLU A 354 27.80 5.73 -26.90
N ALA A 355 27.46 4.80 -25.99
CA ALA A 355 26.93 3.48 -26.36
C ALA A 355 25.45 3.49 -26.75
N GLN A 356 24.64 4.38 -26.16
CA GLN A 356 23.19 4.48 -26.37
C GLN A 356 22.78 5.95 -26.54
N PRO A 357 23.14 6.57 -27.67
CA PRO A 357 23.04 8.03 -27.82
C PRO A 357 21.60 8.55 -27.85
N ASP A 358 20.63 7.70 -28.19
CA ASP A 358 19.20 8.03 -28.24
C ASP A 358 18.46 7.72 -26.93
N ALA A 359 19.13 7.09 -25.96
CA ALA A 359 18.54 6.80 -24.65
C ALA A 359 18.41 8.04 -23.76
N LEU A 360 19.20 9.08 -24.04
CA LEU A 360 19.06 10.40 -23.43
C LEU A 360 18.53 11.38 -24.48
N SER A 361 17.55 12.18 -24.08
CA SER A 361 17.09 13.35 -24.83
C SER A 361 18.22 14.39 -24.96
N PRO A 362 18.15 15.30 -25.95
CA PRO A 362 19.13 16.38 -26.06
C PRO A 362 19.24 17.22 -24.78
N THR A 363 18.11 17.47 -24.10
CA THR A 363 18.09 18.18 -22.82
C THR A 363 18.77 17.37 -21.71
N GLY A 364 18.57 16.05 -21.67
CA GLY A 364 19.24 15.15 -20.73
C GLY A 364 20.76 15.11 -20.96
N ALA A 365 21.19 15.05 -22.22
CA ALA A 365 22.62 15.08 -22.58
C ALA A 365 23.28 16.42 -22.18
N HIS A 366 22.63 17.56 -22.45
CA HIS A 366 23.10 18.87 -21.98
C HIS A 366 23.20 18.96 -20.46
N ARG A 367 22.23 18.37 -19.73
CA ARG A 367 22.26 18.32 -18.28
C ARG A 367 23.43 17.48 -17.77
N LEU A 368 23.70 16.34 -18.40
CA LEU A 368 24.86 15.51 -18.05
C LEU A 368 26.18 16.25 -18.30
N LEU A 369 26.30 16.94 -19.45
CA LEU A 369 27.45 17.78 -19.78
C LEU A 369 27.65 18.87 -18.72
N GLY A 370 26.62 19.67 -18.44
CA GLY A 370 26.70 20.75 -17.47
C GLY A 370 27.00 20.25 -16.05
N ALA A 371 26.49 19.08 -15.68
CA ALA A 371 26.80 18.46 -14.39
C ALA A 371 28.26 18.03 -14.29
N ALA A 372 28.83 17.42 -15.34
CA ALA A 372 30.26 17.08 -15.39
C ALA A 372 31.13 18.33 -15.34
N PHE A 373 30.76 19.38 -16.09
CA PHE A 373 31.46 20.66 -16.09
C PHE A 373 31.47 21.31 -14.71
N GLY A 374 30.30 21.41 -14.06
CA GLY A 374 30.15 22.00 -12.72
C GLY A 374 30.88 21.22 -11.63
N ALA A 375 31.13 19.92 -11.85
CA ALA A 375 31.95 19.10 -10.97
C ALA A 375 33.47 19.25 -11.22
N GLY A 376 33.87 20.03 -12.23
CA GLY A 376 35.26 20.21 -12.63
C GLY A 376 35.80 19.09 -13.53
N ASP A 377 34.95 18.18 -13.99
CA ASP A 377 35.33 17.04 -14.83
C ASP A 377 35.35 17.44 -16.32
N PHE A 378 36.22 18.41 -16.62
CA PHE A 378 36.24 19.11 -17.92
C PHE A 378 36.53 18.18 -19.10
N ASP A 379 37.29 17.09 -18.90
CA ASP A 379 37.55 16.11 -19.97
C ASP A 379 36.27 15.36 -20.37
N VAL A 380 35.50 14.91 -19.38
CA VAL A 380 34.22 14.23 -19.60
C VAL A 380 33.21 15.19 -20.23
N ALA A 381 33.08 16.40 -19.68
CA ALA A 381 32.19 17.43 -20.22
C ALA A 381 32.53 17.79 -21.67
N ARG A 382 33.82 17.93 -21.97
CA ARG A 382 34.33 18.13 -23.34
C ARG A 382 33.89 17.01 -24.26
N ARG A 383 34.17 15.74 -23.91
CA ARG A 383 33.83 14.58 -24.75
C ARG A 383 32.33 14.45 -24.99
N LEU A 384 31.51 14.70 -23.96
CA LEU A 384 30.05 14.77 -24.09
C LEU A 384 29.62 15.86 -25.07
N GLY A 385 30.20 17.06 -24.96
CA GLY A 385 29.89 18.19 -25.84
C GLY A 385 30.28 17.94 -27.30
N ILE A 386 31.44 17.32 -27.53
CA ILE A 386 31.89 16.91 -28.87
C ILE A 386 30.89 15.91 -29.45
N ALA A 387 30.59 14.84 -28.72
CA ALA A 387 29.65 13.81 -29.17
C ALA A 387 28.25 14.36 -29.44
N LEU A 388 27.78 15.32 -28.64
CA LEU A 388 26.48 15.97 -28.85
C LEU A 388 26.50 16.86 -30.09
N HIS A 389 27.53 17.70 -30.25
CA HIS A 389 27.67 18.59 -31.40
C HIS A 389 27.80 17.83 -32.72
N GLU A 390 28.64 16.79 -32.78
CA GLU A 390 28.84 15.99 -34.00
C GLU A 390 27.55 15.30 -34.47
N ARG A 391 26.65 14.97 -33.54
CA ARG A 391 25.40 14.29 -33.84
C ARG A 391 24.29 15.23 -34.32
N SER A 392 24.14 16.40 -33.68
CA SER A 392 22.99 17.28 -33.92
C SER A 392 23.35 18.65 -34.45
N GLY A 393 24.64 18.98 -34.60
CA GLY A 393 25.11 20.32 -34.92
C GLY A 393 24.76 21.33 -33.82
N ASP A 394 24.62 20.88 -32.57
CA ASP A 394 24.16 21.74 -31.47
C ASP A 394 25.20 22.82 -31.17
N ALA A 395 24.81 24.08 -31.35
CA ALA A 395 25.69 25.23 -31.20
C ALA A 395 26.08 25.50 -29.74
N VAL A 396 25.17 25.22 -28.79
CA VAL A 396 25.41 25.37 -27.35
C VAL A 396 26.40 24.30 -26.88
N ALA A 397 26.31 23.08 -27.42
CA ALA A 397 27.26 22.01 -27.14
C ALA A 397 28.67 22.41 -27.60
N ALA A 398 28.82 22.93 -28.83
CA ALA A 398 30.11 23.43 -29.33
C ALA A 398 30.66 24.60 -28.48
N PHE A 399 29.80 25.53 -28.04
CA PHE A 399 30.20 26.60 -27.13
C PHE A 399 30.71 26.04 -25.79
N ASN A 400 29.99 25.10 -25.19
CA ASN A 400 30.40 24.46 -23.94
C ASN A 400 31.72 23.67 -24.10
N VAL A 401 31.96 23.04 -25.26
CA VAL A 401 33.26 22.41 -25.57
C VAL A 401 34.38 23.44 -25.55
N ALA A 402 34.16 24.64 -26.12
CA ALA A 402 35.14 25.71 -26.07
C ALA A 402 35.45 26.13 -24.62
N CYS A 403 34.43 26.28 -23.77
CA CYS A 403 34.63 26.55 -22.35
C CYS A 403 35.44 25.42 -21.68
N CYS A 404 35.15 24.15 -21.97
CA CYS A 404 35.93 23.03 -21.44
C CYS A 404 37.41 23.08 -21.88
N GLU A 405 37.68 23.33 -23.16
CA GLU A 405 39.05 23.42 -23.69
C GLU A 405 39.82 24.59 -23.06
N ALA A 406 39.16 25.73 -22.84
CA ALA A 406 39.75 26.86 -22.14
C ALA A 406 40.12 26.49 -20.69
N ARG A 407 39.23 25.80 -19.97
CA ARG A 407 39.48 25.32 -18.60
C ARG A 407 40.55 24.24 -18.50
N LEU A 408 40.80 23.51 -19.58
CA LEU A 408 41.89 22.54 -19.71
C LEU A 408 43.23 23.20 -20.10
N GLY A 409 43.26 24.51 -20.39
CA GLY A 409 44.46 25.22 -20.85
C GLY A 409 44.79 24.97 -22.32
N HIS A 410 43.77 24.69 -23.14
CA HIS A 410 43.88 24.51 -24.59
C HIS A 410 43.24 25.71 -25.31
N GLU A 411 43.72 26.93 -25.05
CA GLU A 411 43.05 28.16 -25.47
C GLU A 411 42.93 28.27 -27.00
N GLU A 412 43.92 27.80 -27.76
CA GLU A 412 43.84 27.77 -29.22
C GLU A 412 42.75 26.83 -29.75
N GLU A 413 42.53 25.69 -29.09
CA GLU A 413 41.47 24.75 -29.44
C GLU A 413 40.10 25.32 -29.03
N ALA A 414 40.02 25.98 -27.87
CA ALA A 414 38.83 26.72 -27.46
C ALA A 414 38.42 27.75 -28.52
N LEU A 415 39.37 28.54 -29.05
CA LEU A 415 39.11 29.51 -30.13
C LEU A 415 38.56 28.83 -31.40
N ARG A 416 39.07 27.65 -31.76
CA ARG A 416 38.54 26.85 -32.89
C ARG A 416 37.12 26.37 -32.64
N TRP A 417 36.81 25.93 -31.43
CA TRP A 417 35.45 25.49 -31.06
C TRP A 417 34.45 26.63 -30.99
N LEU A 418 34.87 27.84 -30.61
CA LEU A 418 34.00 29.02 -30.71
C LEU A 418 33.64 29.31 -32.18
N GLU A 419 34.58 29.22 -33.13
CA GLU A 419 34.22 29.35 -34.56
C GLU A 419 33.25 28.26 -35.01
N ARG A 420 33.41 27.01 -34.52
CA ARG A 420 32.43 25.93 -34.77
C ARG A 420 31.06 26.25 -34.18
N ALA A 421 31.00 26.76 -32.95
CA ALA A 421 29.76 27.18 -32.31
C ALA A 421 29.06 28.29 -33.11
N ARG A 422 29.82 29.28 -33.60
CA ARG A 422 29.31 30.34 -34.49
C ARG A 422 28.72 29.78 -35.77
N LEU A 423 29.46 28.92 -36.45
CA LEU A 423 29.02 28.28 -37.70
C LEU A 423 27.77 27.42 -37.50
N ALA A 424 27.59 26.87 -36.30
CA ALA A 424 26.39 26.14 -35.90
C ALA A 424 25.22 27.03 -35.44
N GLY A 425 25.43 28.35 -35.35
CA GLY A 425 24.39 29.32 -35.05
C GLY A 425 24.35 29.82 -33.59
N PHE A 426 25.44 29.69 -32.82
CA PHE A 426 25.54 30.33 -31.50
C PHE A 426 25.62 31.85 -31.66
N GLN A 427 24.81 32.61 -30.91
CA GLN A 427 24.66 34.06 -31.09
C GLN A 427 24.65 34.87 -29.77
N ASP A 428 24.87 34.24 -28.62
CA ASP A 428 24.84 34.94 -27.33
C ASP A 428 26.17 35.68 -27.10
N LEU A 429 26.23 36.92 -27.59
CA LEU A 429 27.40 37.79 -27.49
C LEU A 429 27.71 38.21 -26.06
N ASP A 430 26.68 38.37 -25.22
CA ASP A 430 26.85 38.76 -23.83
C ASP A 430 27.57 37.66 -23.04
N ILE A 431 27.19 36.40 -23.24
CA ILE A 431 27.89 35.26 -22.65
C ILE A 431 29.31 35.17 -23.23
N LEU A 432 29.48 35.25 -24.55
CA LEU A 432 30.80 35.19 -25.20
C LEU A 432 31.81 36.20 -24.59
N ASP A 433 31.35 37.43 -24.34
CA ASP A 433 32.19 38.52 -23.83
C ASP A 433 32.43 38.46 -22.31
N ARG A 434 31.56 37.80 -21.54
CA ARG A 434 31.59 37.86 -20.07
C ARG A 434 31.90 36.55 -19.37
N ASP A 435 31.74 35.41 -20.04
CA ASP A 435 31.97 34.10 -19.45
C ASP A 435 33.40 33.98 -18.88
N GLU A 436 33.53 33.74 -17.58
CA GLU A 436 34.84 33.71 -16.93
C GLU A 436 35.74 32.59 -17.47
N ASP A 437 35.13 31.50 -17.96
CA ASP A 437 35.85 30.34 -18.49
C ASP A 437 36.62 30.67 -19.77
N LEU A 438 36.17 31.68 -20.52
CA LEU A 438 36.83 32.14 -21.75
C LEU A 438 37.85 33.26 -21.52
N SER A 439 38.11 33.67 -20.28
CA SER A 439 39.01 34.80 -19.97
C SER A 439 40.37 34.70 -20.67
N ALA A 440 41.05 33.56 -20.56
CA ALA A 440 42.35 33.33 -21.21
C ALA A 440 42.27 33.29 -22.76
N VAL A 441 41.12 32.89 -23.31
CA VAL A 441 40.89 32.85 -24.77
C VAL A 441 40.81 34.26 -25.35
N ARG A 442 40.28 35.23 -24.59
CA ARG A 442 40.16 36.63 -25.05
C ARG A 442 41.50 37.35 -25.19
N ASP A 443 42.52 36.87 -24.51
CA ASP A 443 43.88 37.40 -24.61
C ASP A 443 44.63 36.88 -25.85
N LEU A 444 44.05 35.91 -26.59
CA LEU A 444 44.65 35.39 -27.81
C LEU A 444 44.58 36.39 -28.97
N PRO A 445 45.62 36.46 -29.83
CA PRO A 445 45.63 37.34 -31.00
C PRO A 445 44.41 37.15 -31.93
N GLY A 446 43.94 35.91 -32.08
CA GLY A 446 42.81 35.55 -32.95
C GLY A 446 41.42 35.88 -32.39
N TRP A 447 41.31 36.28 -31.11
CA TRP A 447 40.03 36.60 -30.48
C TRP A 447 39.31 37.76 -31.18
N SER A 448 40.03 38.86 -31.43
CA SER A 448 39.47 40.07 -32.03
C SER A 448 38.83 39.80 -33.41
N GLU A 449 39.48 38.97 -34.23
CA GLU A 449 38.98 38.58 -35.55
C GLU A 449 37.75 37.69 -35.44
N LEU A 450 37.80 36.67 -34.57
CA LEU A 450 36.66 35.79 -34.32
C LEU A 450 35.46 36.58 -33.80
N ARG A 451 35.66 37.48 -32.84
CA ARG A 451 34.60 38.27 -32.23
C ARG A 451 33.91 39.19 -33.24
N ALA A 452 34.65 39.75 -34.19
CA ALA A 452 34.09 40.54 -35.29
C ALA A 452 33.20 39.70 -36.22
N ARG A 453 33.54 38.41 -36.45
CA ARG A 453 32.71 37.50 -37.25
C ARG A 453 31.40 37.11 -36.58
N TYR A 454 31.30 37.24 -35.26
CA TYR A 454 30.07 37.05 -34.50
C TYR A 454 29.11 38.25 -34.62
N GLU A 455 29.60 39.42 -35.05
CA GLU A 455 28.78 40.64 -35.26
C GLU A 455 28.29 40.80 -36.70
N ALA A 456 28.90 40.06 -37.64
CA ALA A 456 28.60 40.04 -39.06
C ALA A 456 27.57 38.94 -39.40
#